data_AF-A0A1V3R5Z8-F1
#
_entry.id   AF-A0A1V3R5Z8-F1
#
_cell.length_a   1.000
_cell.length_b   1.000
_cell.length_c   1.000
_cell.angle_alpha   90.00
_cell.angle_beta   90.00
_cell.angle_gamma   90.00
#
_symmetry.space_group_name_H-M   'P 1'
#
loop_
_entity.id
_entity.type
_entity.pdbx_description
1 polymer ?
#
loop_
_entity_poly.entity_id
_entity_poly.type
_entity_poly.pdbx_seq_one_letter_code
_entity_poly.pdbx_strand_id
1 'polypeptide(L)'
;MSDIINSLFPINHKESTLFNTKLDSDLLEKELRINSVEHFDKYFSYHTVRKISATKINKIEKLVKEQDSKELALLITSLFSDESQHYKVLYRIETLIKNIEEIHERNFFYEFLFENFELVPDSKKDMYGLDYRIRLIELTASILNKDLENDNEKISLQLAENLDIYQLCHFTRKFKDDKLYKKQFEKSIAIKAQEFEIENPFYKDPVNSPNKMIMHYWKLGNGAEFNKYIEKTIINEKNIKLLIRNFPTFWNNSYFGALEQENYEYMKKLIDVDFIYKKISEFNPELLKSVDFGTYEFSSVDECTIEENLEQFIYWYKKDKDSMKYFLSKQ
;
A
#
# COMPACT_ATOMS: atom_id res chain seq x y z
N MET A 1 -15.89 47.58 -20.02
CA MET A 1 -16.42 46.41 -19.25
C MET A 1 -15.78 45.09 -19.71
N SER A 2 -15.50 44.93 -21.02
CA SER A 2 -14.67 43.85 -21.60
C SER A 2 -13.26 43.74 -20.98
N ASP A 3 -12.59 44.85 -20.69
CA ASP A 3 -11.17 44.83 -20.31
C ASP A 3 -10.92 44.31 -18.89
N ILE A 4 -11.87 44.49 -17.98
CA ILE A 4 -11.76 44.00 -16.59
C ILE A 4 -11.90 42.48 -16.55
N ILE A 5 -12.80 41.91 -17.36
CA ILE A 5 -13.02 40.46 -17.43
C ILE A 5 -11.79 39.77 -18.02
N ASN A 6 -11.17 40.34 -19.06
CA ASN A 6 -9.95 39.79 -19.67
C ASN A 6 -8.71 39.88 -18.75
N SER A 7 -8.65 40.85 -17.82
CA SER A 7 -7.58 40.91 -16.82
C SER A 7 -7.76 39.93 -15.67
N LEU A 8 -9.00 39.58 -15.31
CA LEU A 8 -9.30 38.64 -14.22
C LEU A 8 -9.24 37.17 -14.67
N PHE A 9 -9.51 36.91 -15.96
CA PHE A 9 -9.46 35.58 -16.56
C PHE A 9 -8.69 35.63 -17.90
N PRO A 10 -7.36 35.79 -17.87
CA PRO A 10 -6.57 35.89 -19.09
C PRO A 10 -6.65 34.57 -19.88
N ILE A 11 -7.36 34.60 -21.01
CA ILE A 11 -7.36 33.50 -21.98
C ILE A 11 -5.99 33.54 -22.67
N ASN A 12 -5.05 32.75 -22.15
CA ASN A 12 -3.74 32.56 -22.78
C ASN A 12 -3.93 31.81 -24.11
N HIS A 13 -4.11 32.59 -25.19
CA HIS A 13 -4.22 32.08 -26.57
C HIS A 13 -2.96 31.42 -27.14
N LYS A 14 -1.95 31.07 -26.32
CA LYS A 14 -0.66 30.57 -26.83
C LYS A 14 -0.19 29.21 -26.31
N GLU A 15 -0.90 28.55 -25.39
CA GLU A 15 -0.50 27.21 -24.93
C GLU A 15 -1.70 26.28 -24.77
N SER A 16 -2.30 25.85 -25.88
CA SER A 16 -3.16 24.65 -25.87
C SER A 16 -3.34 24.10 -27.28
N THR A 17 -2.29 23.52 -27.84
CA THR A 17 -2.36 22.68 -29.05
C THR A 17 -3.04 21.31 -28.80
N LEU A 18 -3.86 21.16 -27.76
CA LEU A 18 -4.54 19.89 -27.42
C LEU A 18 -6.07 19.95 -27.33
N PHE A 19 -6.70 21.11 -27.50
CA PHE A 19 -8.17 21.21 -27.54
C PHE A 19 -8.63 22.03 -28.73
N ASN A 20 -8.58 21.41 -29.92
CA ASN A 20 -9.17 21.96 -31.16
C ASN A 20 -10.68 21.72 -31.26
N THR A 21 -11.37 21.47 -30.14
CA THR A 21 -12.82 21.60 -30.06
C THR A 21 -13.11 23.06 -29.74
N LYS A 22 -13.62 23.79 -30.73
CA LYS A 22 -14.22 25.11 -30.58
C LYS A 22 -15.13 25.07 -29.35
N LEU A 23 -14.68 25.61 -28.22
CA LEU A 23 -15.51 25.68 -27.02
C LEU A 23 -16.73 26.50 -27.41
N ASP A 24 -17.89 25.85 -27.34
CA ASP A 24 -19.15 26.44 -27.74
C ASP A 24 -19.39 27.68 -26.86
N SER A 25 -19.31 28.86 -27.48
CA SER A 25 -19.34 30.15 -26.78
C SER A 25 -20.62 30.32 -25.97
N ASP A 26 -21.70 29.68 -26.43
CA ASP A 26 -23.00 29.72 -25.78
C ASP A 26 -23.02 28.88 -24.50
N LEU A 27 -22.24 27.79 -24.47
CA LEU A 27 -22.04 26.92 -23.31
C LEU A 27 -21.18 27.62 -22.25
N LEU A 28 -20.13 28.32 -22.68
CA LEU A 28 -19.26 29.10 -21.81
C LEU A 28 -20.01 30.30 -21.20
N GLU A 29 -20.80 31.03 -22.01
CA GLU A 29 -21.67 32.10 -21.51
C GLU A 29 -22.72 31.58 -20.53
N LYS A 30 -23.31 30.40 -20.79
CA LYS A 30 -24.29 29.78 -19.88
C LYS A 30 -23.69 29.42 -18.53
N GLU A 31 -22.50 28.83 -18.50
CA GLU A 31 -21.83 28.45 -17.26
C GLU A 31 -21.35 29.65 -16.43
N LEU A 32 -21.03 30.77 -17.08
CA LEU A 32 -20.54 32.01 -16.44
C LEU A 32 -21.67 32.95 -15.95
N ARG A 33 -22.91 32.76 -16.41
CA ARG A 33 -24.06 33.57 -15.97
C ARG A 33 -24.55 33.11 -14.59
N ILE A 34 -24.13 33.85 -13.56
CA ILE A 34 -24.51 33.63 -12.15
C ILE A 34 -26.04 33.65 -11.93
N ASN A 35 -26.80 34.34 -12.78
CA ASN A 35 -28.26 34.45 -12.70
C ASN A 35 -29.03 33.51 -13.65
N SER A 36 -28.41 32.44 -14.17
CA SER A 36 -29.14 31.42 -14.95
C SER A 36 -29.79 30.38 -14.04
N VAL A 37 -30.94 29.84 -14.46
CA VAL A 37 -31.62 28.73 -13.74
C VAL A 37 -30.68 27.55 -13.54
N GLU A 38 -29.84 27.26 -14.54
CA GLU A 38 -28.84 26.20 -14.51
C GLU A 38 -27.73 26.46 -13.48
N HIS A 39 -27.30 27.72 -13.31
CA HIS A 39 -26.35 28.11 -12.27
C HIS A 39 -26.97 28.01 -10.87
N PHE A 40 -28.23 28.44 -10.71
CA PHE A 40 -28.97 28.26 -9.45
C PHE A 40 -29.16 26.78 -9.13
N ASP A 41 -29.55 25.95 -10.08
CA ASP A 41 -29.69 24.50 -9.88
C ASP A 41 -28.35 23.87 -9.51
N LYS A 42 -27.24 24.25 -10.16
CA LYS A 42 -25.89 23.77 -9.81
C LYS A 42 -25.48 24.22 -8.40
N TYR A 43 -25.73 25.49 -8.05
CA TYR A 43 -25.45 26.06 -6.73
C TYR A 43 -26.31 25.41 -5.63
N PHE A 44 -27.62 25.36 -5.79
CA PHE A 44 -28.54 24.76 -4.83
C PHE A 44 -28.32 23.25 -4.71
N SER A 45 -28.06 22.55 -5.81
CA SER A 45 -27.69 21.13 -5.77
C SER A 45 -26.39 20.93 -4.99
N TYR A 46 -25.36 21.74 -5.24
CA TYR A 46 -24.10 21.70 -4.49
C TYR A 46 -24.31 21.95 -2.98
N HIS A 47 -25.10 22.97 -2.61
CA HIS A 47 -25.39 23.27 -1.22
C HIS A 47 -26.29 22.24 -0.54
N THR A 48 -27.25 21.69 -1.26
CA THR A 48 -28.16 20.64 -0.77
C THR A 48 -27.40 19.34 -0.55
N VAL A 49 -26.55 18.93 -1.49
CA VAL A 49 -25.67 17.76 -1.35
C VAL A 49 -24.69 17.93 -0.18
N ARG A 50 -24.13 19.15 0.00
CA ARG A 50 -23.30 19.48 1.17
C ARG A 50 -24.07 19.33 2.47
N LYS A 51 -25.29 19.88 2.56
CA LYS A 51 -26.14 19.81 3.76
C LYS A 51 -26.56 18.37 4.07
N ILE A 52 -27.04 17.61 3.07
CA ILE A 52 -27.42 16.20 3.22
C ILE A 52 -26.24 15.38 3.74
N SER A 53 -25.05 15.60 3.17
CA SER A 53 -23.87 14.88 3.66
C SER A 53 -23.49 15.29 5.08
N ALA A 54 -23.59 16.56 5.46
CA ALA A 54 -23.32 17.00 6.84
C ALA A 54 -24.31 16.36 7.83
N THR A 55 -25.60 16.28 7.47
CA THR A 55 -26.61 15.58 8.27
C THR A 55 -26.28 14.10 8.44
N LYS A 56 -25.80 13.42 7.38
CA LYS A 56 -25.37 12.02 7.47
C LYS A 56 -24.15 11.83 8.38
N ILE A 57 -23.18 12.75 8.38
CA ILE A 57 -22.02 12.69 9.29
C ILE A 57 -22.43 12.89 10.74
N ASN A 58 -23.28 13.88 11.03
CA ASN A 58 -23.81 14.06 12.39
C ASN A 58 -24.58 12.82 12.85
N LYS A 59 -25.25 12.12 11.93
CA LYS A 59 -25.91 10.84 12.22
C LYS A 59 -24.89 9.74 12.55
N ILE A 60 -23.75 9.66 11.85
CA ILE A 60 -22.67 8.72 12.22
C ILE A 60 -22.17 9.00 13.64
N GLU A 61 -21.83 10.26 13.97
CA GLU A 61 -21.36 10.63 15.31
C GLU A 61 -22.37 10.24 16.39
N LYS A 62 -23.66 10.48 16.12
CA LYS A 62 -24.74 10.06 17.01
C LYS A 62 -24.79 8.54 17.19
N LEU A 63 -24.70 7.77 16.10
CA LEU A 63 -24.74 6.29 16.17
C LEU A 63 -23.50 5.70 16.85
N VAL A 64 -22.34 6.36 16.71
CA VAL A 64 -21.11 6.01 17.44
C VAL A 64 -21.31 6.23 18.95
N LYS A 65 -21.93 7.36 19.34
CA LYS A 65 -22.30 7.64 20.74
C LYS A 65 -23.29 6.64 21.31
N GLU A 66 -24.27 6.25 20.51
CA GLU A 66 -25.31 5.28 20.87
C GLU A 66 -24.83 3.82 20.76
N GLN A 67 -23.62 3.59 20.24
CA GLN A 67 -23.05 2.28 19.96
C GLN A 67 -23.93 1.37 19.08
N ASP A 68 -24.70 1.97 18.16
CA ASP A 68 -25.60 1.23 17.27
C ASP A 68 -24.86 0.79 16.00
N SER A 69 -24.18 -0.36 16.10
CA SER A 69 -23.43 -0.96 14.98
C SER A 69 -24.32 -1.28 13.77
N LYS A 70 -25.59 -1.70 13.98
CA LYS A 70 -26.47 -2.12 12.89
C LYS A 70 -26.90 -0.95 12.03
N GLU A 71 -27.39 0.11 12.65
CA GLU A 71 -27.81 1.31 11.93
C GLU A 71 -26.60 2.06 11.35
N LEU A 72 -25.43 1.97 12.00
CA LEU A 72 -24.18 2.51 11.47
C LEU A 72 -23.76 1.79 10.20
N ALA A 73 -23.81 0.46 10.15
CA ALA A 73 -23.54 -0.33 8.95
C ALA A 73 -24.45 0.08 7.78
N LEU A 74 -25.76 0.16 8.00
CA LEU A 74 -26.73 0.60 6.99
C LEU A 74 -26.40 2.00 6.46
N LEU A 75 -26.02 2.93 7.35
CA LEU A 75 -25.66 4.28 6.98
C LEU A 75 -24.37 4.33 6.15
N ILE A 76 -23.32 3.61 6.54
CA ILE A 76 -22.05 3.53 5.81
C ILE A 76 -22.26 2.94 4.42
N THR A 77 -22.97 1.82 4.29
CA THR A 77 -23.33 1.24 2.99
C THR A 77 -24.07 2.24 2.11
N SER A 78 -25.02 2.99 2.69
CA SER A 78 -25.77 4.01 1.95
C SER A 78 -24.89 5.16 1.45
N LEU A 79 -23.81 5.48 2.17
CA LEU A 79 -22.88 6.54 1.78
C LEU A 79 -22.02 6.13 0.58
N PHE A 80 -21.61 4.86 0.52
CA PHE A 80 -20.84 4.30 -0.59
C PHE A 80 -21.69 3.81 -1.76
N SER A 81 -23.01 4.05 -1.75
CA SER A 81 -23.90 3.64 -2.86
C SER A 81 -23.62 4.40 -4.17
N ASP A 82 -23.06 5.61 -4.11
CA ASP A 82 -22.69 6.42 -5.27
C ASP A 82 -21.17 6.43 -5.47
N GLU A 83 -20.71 5.71 -6.49
CA GLU A 83 -19.29 5.59 -6.88
C GLU A 83 -18.61 6.95 -7.08
N SER A 84 -19.35 7.95 -7.57
CA SER A 84 -18.79 9.30 -7.82
C SER A 84 -18.42 10.04 -6.52
N GLN A 85 -18.93 9.58 -5.38
CA GLN A 85 -18.71 10.21 -4.07
C GLN A 85 -17.78 9.41 -3.16
N HIS A 86 -17.32 8.21 -3.55
CA HIS A 86 -16.56 7.35 -2.64
C HIS A 86 -15.37 8.05 -1.98
N TYR A 87 -14.58 8.81 -2.75
CA TYR A 87 -13.44 9.56 -2.21
C TYR A 87 -13.85 10.62 -1.17
N LYS A 88 -14.98 11.31 -1.39
CA LYS A 88 -15.48 12.31 -0.43
C LYS A 88 -16.02 11.66 0.83
N VAL A 89 -16.65 10.49 0.70
CA VAL A 89 -17.13 9.69 1.83
C VAL A 89 -15.94 9.21 2.65
N LEU A 90 -14.91 8.67 1.99
CA LEU A 90 -13.66 8.27 2.65
C LEU A 90 -13.06 9.43 3.45
N TYR A 91 -12.88 10.60 2.84
CA TYR A 91 -12.32 11.77 3.51
C TYR A 91 -13.12 12.17 4.76
N ARG A 92 -14.44 12.01 4.73
CA ARG A 92 -15.29 12.26 5.91
C ARG A 92 -15.09 11.22 7.00
N ILE A 93 -14.97 9.94 6.65
CA ILE A 93 -14.65 8.89 7.62
C ILE A 93 -13.26 9.15 8.23
N GLU A 94 -12.26 9.54 7.44
CA GLU A 94 -10.95 9.95 7.95
C GLU A 94 -11.03 11.12 8.92
N THR A 95 -11.93 12.08 8.66
CA THR A 95 -12.17 13.23 9.53
C THR A 95 -12.76 12.77 10.86
N LEU A 96 -13.72 11.83 10.84
CA LEU A 96 -14.28 11.24 12.04
C LEU A 96 -13.22 10.50 12.87
N ILE A 97 -12.41 9.66 12.23
CA ILE A 97 -11.31 8.94 12.91
C ILE A 97 -10.38 9.92 13.64
N LYS A 98 -10.08 11.09 13.03
CA LYS A 98 -9.18 12.09 13.64
C LYS A 98 -9.80 12.90 14.78
N ASN A 99 -11.12 13.05 14.80
CA ASN A 99 -11.79 14.07 15.60
C ASN A 99 -12.69 13.51 16.73
N ILE A 100 -12.84 12.19 16.86
CA ILE A 100 -13.55 11.63 18.01
C ILE A 100 -12.65 11.72 19.26
N GLU A 101 -12.99 12.64 20.16
CA GLU A 101 -12.22 12.94 21.38
C GLU A 101 -12.45 11.88 22.48
N GLU A 102 -13.68 11.40 22.63
CA GLU A 102 -14.04 10.44 23.67
C GLU A 102 -13.49 9.04 23.36
N ILE A 103 -12.62 8.52 24.22
CA ILE A 103 -11.86 7.26 24.00
C ILE A 103 -12.78 6.07 23.73
N HIS A 104 -13.89 5.97 24.48
CA HIS A 104 -14.85 4.88 24.34
C HIS A 104 -15.58 4.91 23.00
N GLU A 105 -16.00 6.10 22.55
CA GLU A 105 -16.62 6.32 21.25
C GLU A 105 -15.63 6.02 20.11
N ARG A 106 -14.40 6.50 20.27
CA ARG A 106 -13.30 6.30 19.32
C ARG A 106 -13.00 4.81 19.15
N ASN A 107 -12.82 4.09 20.25
CA ASN A 107 -12.50 2.66 20.23
C ASN A 107 -13.65 1.86 19.61
N PHE A 108 -14.90 2.14 19.98
CA PHE A 108 -16.06 1.53 19.34
C PHE A 108 -16.07 1.76 17.83
N PHE A 109 -15.80 2.99 17.38
CA PHE A 109 -15.79 3.29 15.96
C PHE A 109 -14.66 2.56 15.20
N TYR A 110 -13.48 2.43 15.81
CA TYR A 110 -12.38 1.68 15.21
C TYR A 110 -12.69 0.18 15.10
N GLU A 111 -13.22 -0.41 16.17
CA GLU A 111 -13.66 -1.81 16.18
C GLU A 111 -14.70 -2.05 15.10
N PHE A 112 -15.75 -1.22 15.05
CA PHE A 112 -16.78 -1.27 14.03
C PHE A 112 -16.19 -1.24 12.61
N LEU A 113 -15.29 -0.30 12.32
CA LEU A 113 -14.69 -0.19 10.99
C LEU A 113 -13.89 -1.44 10.61
N PHE A 114 -13.13 -2.00 11.56
CA PHE A 114 -12.28 -3.17 11.32
C PHE A 114 -13.09 -4.46 11.16
N GLU A 115 -14.20 -4.58 11.87
CA GLU A 115 -15.14 -5.71 11.74
C GLU A 115 -15.98 -5.65 10.47
N ASN A 116 -16.08 -4.47 9.83
CA ASN A 116 -16.99 -4.22 8.70
C ASN A 116 -16.28 -3.55 7.51
N PHE A 117 -14.99 -3.84 7.28
CA PHE A 117 -14.23 -3.21 6.18
C PHE A 117 -14.77 -3.55 4.79
N GLU A 118 -15.50 -4.66 4.65
CA GLU A 118 -16.20 -5.04 3.43
C GLU A 118 -17.27 -4.02 3.01
N LEU A 119 -17.78 -3.20 3.94
CA LEU A 119 -18.68 -2.10 3.62
C LEU A 119 -17.97 -0.94 2.89
N VAL A 120 -16.65 -0.87 3.00
CA VAL A 120 -15.83 0.09 2.25
C VAL A 120 -15.47 -0.56 0.91
N PRO A 121 -15.84 0.05 -0.23
CA PRO A 121 -15.59 -0.52 -1.54
C PRO A 121 -14.08 -0.57 -1.84
N ASP A 122 -13.68 -1.60 -2.57
CA ASP A 122 -12.33 -1.69 -3.15
C ASP A 122 -12.22 -0.65 -4.26
N SER A 123 -11.58 0.48 -3.95
CA SER A 123 -11.27 1.49 -4.95
C SER A 123 -10.02 1.13 -5.72
N LYS A 124 -9.87 1.71 -6.92
CA LYS A 124 -8.55 1.78 -7.56
C LYS A 124 -7.54 2.37 -6.58
N LYS A 125 -6.38 1.74 -6.48
CA LYS A 125 -5.24 2.20 -5.68
C LYS A 125 -4.95 3.67 -6.00
N ASP A 126 -4.69 4.46 -4.96
CA ASP A 126 -4.26 5.84 -5.14
C ASP A 126 -2.84 5.91 -5.75
N MET A 127 -2.32 7.11 -5.97
CA MET A 127 -0.95 7.31 -6.50
C MET A 127 0.16 6.70 -5.63
N TYR A 128 -0.15 6.34 -4.38
CA TYR A 128 0.75 5.67 -3.44
C TYR A 128 0.49 4.17 -3.34
N GLY A 129 -0.38 3.63 -4.20
CA GLY A 129 -0.72 2.21 -4.25
C GLY A 129 -1.67 1.74 -3.14
N LEU A 130 -2.26 2.66 -2.37
CA LEU A 130 -3.14 2.31 -1.26
C LEU A 130 -4.60 2.33 -1.71
N ASP A 131 -5.34 1.28 -1.38
CA ASP A 131 -6.79 1.33 -1.43
C ASP A 131 -7.36 2.03 -0.19
N TYR A 132 -8.67 2.24 -0.20
CA TYR A 132 -9.38 2.91 0.89
C TYR A 132 -9.27 2.17 2.22
N ARG A 133 -9.30 0.84 2.24
CA ARG A 133 -9.25 0.04 3.47
C ARG A 133 -7.88 0.18 4.13
N ILE A 134 -6.81 -0.04 3.37
CA ILE A 134 -5.44 0.12 3.86
C ILE A 134 -5.18 1.53 4.36
N ARG A 135 -5.71 2.55 3.66
CA ARG A 135 -5.58 3.94 4.07
C ARG A 135 -6.24 4.23 5.42
N LEU A 136 -7.43 3.67 5.68
CA LEU A 136 -8.10 3.77 6.98
C LEU A 136 -7.33 3.02 8.08
N ILE A 137 -6.87 1.80 7.81
CA ILE A 137 -6.05 1.00 8.74
C ILE A 137 -4.81 1.78 9.17
N GLU A 138 -4.09 2.36 8.21
CA GLU A 138 -2.89 3.15 8.45
C GLU A 138 -3.14 4.42 9.24
N LEU A 139 -4.27 5.08 8.97
CA LEU A 139 -4.65 6.29 9.69
C LEU A 139 -4.96 5.95 11.16
N THR A 140 -5.78 4.94 11.41
CA THR A 140 -6.11 4.46 12.76
C THR A 140 -4.85 4.05 13.52
N ALA A 141 -3.97 3.26 12.90
CA ALA A 141 -2.69 2.86 13.49
C ALA A 141 -1.80 4.07 13.83
N SER A 142 -1.73 5.06 12.93
CA SER A 142 -0.96 6.28 13.19
C SER A 142 -1.51 7.09 14.35
N ILE A 143 -2.84 7.13 14.54
CA ILE A 143 -3.46 7.85 15.66
C ILE A 143 -3.16 7.13 16.97
N LEU A 144 -3.40 5.81 17.03
CA LEU A 144 -3.13 4.98 18.22
C LEU A 144 -1.65 5.02 18.64
N ASN A 145 -0.73 5.06 17.67
CA ASN A 145 0.70 5.16 17.95
C ASN A 145 1.12 6.54 18.52
N LYS A 146 0.52 7.62 18.00
CA LYS A 146 0.85 9.01 18.38
C LYS A 146 0.18 9.48 19.65
N ASP A 147 -0.96 8.91 20.00
CA ASP A 147 -1.66 9.18 21.23
C ASP A 147 -0.86 8.59 22.41
N LEU A 148 -0.23 9.49 23.17
CA LEU A 148 0.57 9.19 24.36
C LEU A 148 -0.21 9.38 25.65
N GLU A 149 -1.41 9.97 25.57
CA GLU A 149 -2.24 10.30 26.73
C GLU A 149 -3.04 9.08 27.20
N ASN A 150 -3.35 8.16 26.27
CA ASN A 150 -4.15 6.97 26.53
C ASN A 150 -3.35 5.67 26.39
N ASP A 151 -3.73 4.66 27.17
CA ASP A 151 -3.25 3.29 26.97
C ASP A 151 -3.99 2.65 25.80
N ASN A 152 -3.32 2.60 24.65
CA ASN A 152 -3.83 2.06 23.41
C ASN A 152 -3.46 0.58 23.19
N GLU A 153 -2.82 -0.10 24.14
CA GLU A 153 -2.37 -1.49 23.96
C GLU A 153 -3.54 -2.42 23.65
N LYS A 154 -4.56 -2.45 24.52
CA LYS A 154 -5.69 -3.37 24.41
C LYS A 154 -6.42 -3.23 23.07
N ILE A 155 -6.80 -2.00 22.71
CA ILE A 155 -7.51 -1.73 21.46
C ILE A 155 -6.63 -2.08 20.25
N SER A 156 -5.33 -1.75 20.28
CA SER A 156 -4.46 -2.03 19.14
C SER A 156 -4.26 -3.53 18.90
N LEU A 157 -4.17 -4.32 19.97
CA LEU A 157 -4.11 -5.79 19.90
C LEU A 157 -5.41 -6.38 19.35
N GLN A 158 -6.56 -5.96 19.87
CA GLN A 158 -7.86 -6.42 19.42
C GLN A 158 -8.10 -6.11 17.93
N LEU A 159 -7.75 -4.89 17.48
CA LEU A 159 -7.85 -4.53 16.07
C LEU A 159 -6.92 -5.39 15.20
N ALA A 160 -5.70 -5.66 15.65
CA ALA A 160 -4.72 -6.45 14.90
C ALA A 160 -5.14 -7.91 14.68
N GLU A 161 -5.93 -8.50 15.58
CA GLU A 161 -6.42 -9.87 15.45
C GLU A 161 -7.34 -10.04 14.23
N ASN A 162 -8.17 -9.03 13.96
CA ASN A 162 -9.16 -9.02 12.86
C ASN A 162 -8.54 -8.78 11.48
N LEU A 163 -7.28 -8.37 11.39
CA LEU A 163 -6.62 -8.05 10.12
C LEU A 163 -6.07 -9.30 9.43
N ASP A 164 -6.17 -9.35 8.10
CA ASP A 164 -5.37 -10.28 7.31
C ASP A 164 -3.87 -9.91 7.40
N ILE A 165 -2.98 -10.79 6.93
CA ILE A 165 -1.55 -10.57 7.08
C ILE A 165 -1.03 -9.32 6.34
N TYR A 166 -1.59 -8.99 5.17
CA TYR A 166 -1.17 -7.83 4.40
C TYR A 166 -1.62 -6.53 5.09
N GLN A 167 -2.88 -6.50 5.54
CA GLN A 167 -3.43 -5.43 6.35
C GLN A 167 -2.65 -5.25 7.66
N LEU A 168 -2.31 -6.34 8.33
CA LEU A 168 -1.52 -6.34 9.56
C LEU A 168 -0.13 -5.74 9.33
N CYS A 169 0.52 -6.03 8.20
CA CYS A 169 1.78 -5.40 7.84
C CYS A 169 1.65 -3.87 7.74
N HIS A 170 0.59 -3.39 7.07
CA HIS A 170 0.29 -1.96 6.95
C HIS A 170 -0.07 -1.31 8.29
N PHE A 171 -0.73 -2.05 9.18
CA PHE A 171 -1.03 -1.59 10.54
C PHE A 171 0.25 -1.46 11.39
N THR A 172 1.03 -2.53 11.49
CA THR A 172 2.23 -2.60 12.34
C THR A 172 3.31 -1.60 11.92
N ARG A 173 3.49 -1.30 10.61
CA ARG A 173 4.51 -0.36 10.15
C ARG A 173 4.33 1.08 10.64
N LYS A 174 3.14 1.43 11.14
CA LYS A 174 2.86 2.76 11.69
C LYS A 174 3.23 2.91 13.16
N PHE A 175 3.50 1.80 13.86
CA PHE A 175 3.93 1.81 15.25
C PHE A 175 5.44 1.97 15.36
N LYS A 176 5.89 2.81 16.30
CA LYS A 176 7.31 2.96 16.62
C LYS A 176 7.83 1.73 17.39
N ASP A 177 9.13 1.48 17.31
CA ASP A 177 9.78 0.30 17.93
C ASP A 177 9.77 0.31 19.47
N ASP A 178 9.54 1.48 20.07
CA ASP A 178 9.44 1.67 21.52
C ASP A 178 8.10 1.19 22.11
N LYS A 179 7.09 0.94 21.27
CA LYS A 179 5.79 0.41 21.71
C LYS A 179 5.91 -1.08 22.04
N LEU A 180 5.72 -1.44 23.31
CA LEU A 180 5.88 -2.82 23.82
C LEU A 180 5.02 -3.85 23.06
N TYR A 181 3.79 -3.48 22.71
CA TYR A 181 2.85 -4.34 21.99
C TYR A 181 3.16 -4.47 20.49
N LYS A 182 4.08 -3.67 19.92
CA LYS A 182 4.53 -3.86 18.53
C LYS A 182 5.11 -5.26 18.32
N LYS A 183 5.89 -5.75 19.29
CA LYS A 183 6.44 -7.12 19.28
C LYS A 183 5.35 -8.20 19.24
N GLN A 184 4.16 -7.91 19.76
CA GLN A 184 3.03 -8.84 19.67
C GLN A 184 2.49 -8.88 18.23
N PHE A 185 2.39 -7.74 17.55
CA PHE A 185 2.03 -7.71 16.13
C PHE A 185 3.03 -8.46 15.27
N GLU A 186 4.34 -8.28 15.51
CA GLU A 186 5.40 -8.98 14.80
C GLU A 186 5.28 -10.50 14.93
N LYS A 187 4.93 -10.99 16.13
CA LYS A 187 4.62 -12.41 16.37
C LYS A 187 3.36 -12.84 15.62
N SER A 188 2.30 -12.04 15.64
CA SER A 188 1.06 -12.34 14.92
C SER A 188 1.29 -12.44 13.40
N ILE A 189 2.16 -11.60 12.82
CA ILE A 189 2.58 -11.72 11.41
C ILE A 189 3.28 -13.07 11.19
N ALA A 190 4.22 -13.44 12.05
CA ALA A 190 4.94 -14.71 11.93
C ALA A 190 4.04 -15.94 12.04
N ILE A 191 2.96 -15.86 12.83
CA ILE A 191 1.94 -16.92 12.96
C ILE A 191 1.07 -16.97 11.71
N LYS A 192 0.45 -15.85 11.32
CA LYS A 192 -0.44 -15.79 10.13
C LYS A 192 0.31 -16.15 8.83
N ALA A 193 1.62 -15.88 8.76
CA ALA A 193 2.43 -16.24 7.58
C ALA A 193 2.50 -17.75 7.32
N GLN A 194 2.29 -18.58 8.35
CA GLN A 194 2.32 -20.04 8.21
C GLN A 194 1.09 -20.59 7.48
N GLU A 195 0.04 -19.77 7.33
CA GLU A 195 -1.21 -20.16 6.66
C GLU A 195 -1.10 -20.10 5.13
N PHE A 196 -0.01 -19.55 4.58
CA PHE A 196 0.16 -19.50 3.13
C PHE A 196 0.36 -20.89 2.51
N GLU A 197 -0.36 -21.13 1.42
CA GLU A 197 -0.23 -22.33 0.61
C GLU A 197 1.07 -22.31 -0.21
N ILE A 198 1.53 -23.50 -0.61
CA ILE A 198 2.76 -23.65 -1.41
C ILE A 198 2.50 -23.28 -2.87
N GLU A 199 1.29 -23.59 -3.35
CA GLU A 199 0.81 -23.38 -4.71
C GLU A 199 0.58 -21.88 -5.02
N ASN A 200 0.29 -21.11 -3.98
CA ASN A 200 0.05 -19.67 -4.08
C ASN A 200 0.94 -18.90 -3.09
N PRO A 201 2.25 -18.78 -3.38
CA PRO A 201 3.16 -18.20 -2.41
C PRO A 201 2.92 -16.71 -2.19
N PHE A 202 3.10 -16.24 -0.96
CA PHE A 202 2.81 -14.83 -0.59
C PHE A 202 3.55 -13.80 -1.46
N TYR A 203 4.73 -14.16 -1.98
CA TYR A 203 5.58 -13.30 -2.80
C TYR A 203 5.19 -13.30 -4.30
N LYS A 204 4.14 -14.03 -4.68
CA LYS A 204 3.62 -14.13 -6.05
C LYS A 204 3.02 -12.85 -6.58
N ASP A 205 2.45 -12.02 -5.71
CA ASP A 205 1.97 -10.68 -6.06
C ASP A 205 3.02 -9.63 -5.66
N PRO A 206 3.20 -8.57 -6.46
CA PRO A 206 4.28 -7.58 -6.27
C PRO A 206 3.90 -6.56 -5.19
N VAL A 207 3.74 -7.03 -3.96
CA VAL A 207 3.43 -6.20 -2.78
C VAL A 207 4.71 -6.12 -1.91
N ASN A 208 5.78 -5.56 -2.49
CA ASN A 208 7.15 -5.70 -1.96
C ASN A 208 7.30 -5.29 -0.48
N SER A 209 6.65 -4.20 -0.03
CA SER A 209 6.78 -3.76 1.36
C SER A 209 6.19 -4.77 2.35
N PRO A 210 4.91 -5.18 2.23
CA PRO A 210 4.36 -6.32 2.98
C PRO A 210 5.16 -7.61 2.82
N ASN A 211 5.56 -7.98 1.60
CA ASN A 211 6.29 -9.24 1.37
C ASN A 211 7.64 -9.29 2.11
N LYS A 212 8.42 -8.20 2.09
CA LYS A 212 9.67 -8.09 2.87
C LYS A 212 9.39 -8.21 4.37
N MET A 213 8.31 -7.59 4.85
CA MET A 213 7.92 -7.62 6.25
C MET A 213 7.50 -9.03 6.71
N ILE A 214 6.72 -9.74 5.88
CA ILE A 214 6.36 -11.14 6.09
C ILE A 214 7.62 -12.01 6.17
N MET A 215 8.53 -11.91 5.20
CA MET A 215 9.81 -12.66 5.22
C MET A 215 10.60 -12.39 6.49
N HIS A 216 10.74 -11.12 6.88
CA HIS A 216 11.53 -10.72 8.03
C HIS A 216 10.97 -11.30 9.33
N TYR A 217 9.68 -11.10 9.60
CA TYR A 217 9.09 -11.53 10.87
C TYR A 217 8.85 -13.04 10.92
N TRP A 218 8.52 -13.68 9.80
CA TRP A 218 8.44 -15.14 9.76
C TRP A 218 9.82 -15.78 10.01
N LYS A 219 10.88 -15.25 9.40
CA LYS A 219 12.26 -15.72 9.65
C LYS A 219 12.66 -15.57 11.11
N LEU A 220 12.34 -14.44 11.75
CA LEU A 220 12.64 -14.18 13.15
C LEU A 220 11.82 -15.07 14.10
N GLY A 221 10.55 -15.31 13.80
CA GLY A 221 9.66 -16.11 14.65
C GLY A 221 9.86 -17.62 14.50
N ASN A 222 9.99 -18.12 13.28
CA ASN A 222 10.20 -19.53 12.97
C ASN A 222 11.02 -19.73 11.69
N GLY A 223 12.33 -19.47 11.77
CA GLY A 223 13.21 -19.53 10.60
C GLY A 223 13.34 -20.90 9.95
N ALA A 224 13.11 -21.99 10.69
CA ALA A 224 13.16 -23.35 10.13
C ALA A 224 11.96 -23.63 9.22
N GLU A 225 10.77 -23.26 9.65
CA GLU A 225 9.56 -23.38 8.84
C GLU A 225 9.57 -22.44 7.64
N PHE A 226 9.99 -21.19 7.84
CA PHE A 226 10.17 -20.24 6.75
C PHE A 226 11.10 -20.79 5.66
N ASN A 227 12.28 -21.31 6.04
CA ASN A 227 13.20 -21.91 5.08
C ASN A 227 12.57 -23.09 4.33
N LYS A 228 11.91 -23.99 5.06
CA LYS A 228 11.20 -25.14 4.46
C LYS A 228 10.11 -24.68 3.49
N TYR A 229 9.41 -23.59 3.80
CA TYR A 229 8.40 -23.01 2.92
C TYR A 229 9.02 -22.46 1.63
N ILE A 230 10.11 -21.69 1.72
CA ILE A 230 10.84 -21.20 0.55
C ILE A 230 11.33 -22.38 -0.30
N GLU A 231 11.94 -23.39 0.30
CA GLU A 231 12.42 -24.58 -0.43
C GLU A 231 11.30 -25.29 -1.20
N LYS A 232 10.12 -25.44 -0.57
CA LYS A 232 8.96 -26.10 -1.19
C LYS A 232 8.31 -25.29 -2.30
N THR A 233 8.35 -23.96 -2.21
CA THR A 233 7.71 -23.06 -3.17
C THR A 233 8.58 -22.81 -4.40
N ILE A 234 9.90 -23.03 -4.32
CA ILE A 234 10.84 -22.89 -5.44
C ILE A 234 10.85 -24.17 -6.31
N ILE A 235 9.78 -24.33 -7.08
CA ILE A 235 9.56 -25.51 -7.96
C ILE A 235 9.99 -25.29 -9.43
N ASN A 236 10.27 -24.05 -9.82
CA ASN A 236 10.68 -23.69 -11.19
C ASN A 236 11.39 -22.31 -11.19
N GLU A 237 11.96 -21.92 -12.33
CA GLU A 237 12.64 -20.63 -12.52
C GLU A 237 11.71 -19.42 -12.28
N LYS A 238 10.44 -19.50 -12.70
CA LYS A 238 9.46 -18.43 -12.51
C LYS A 238 9.28 -18.12 -11.01
N ASN A 239 9.21 -19.13 -10.15
CA ASN A 239 9.07 -18.92 -8.71
C ASN A 239 10.33 -18.25 -8.12
N ILE A 240 11.53 -18.58 -8.62
CA ILE A 240 12.78 -17.90 -8.24
C ILE A 240 12.72 -16.41 -8.62
N LYS A 241 12.37 -16.13 -9.88
CA LYS A 241 12.17 -14.77 -10.39
C LYS A 241 11.21 -13.95 -9.53
N LEU A 242 10.05 -14.53 -9.21
CA LEU A 242 9.04 -13.89 -8.36
C LEU A 242 9.52 -13.67 -6.93
N LEU A 243 10.37 -14.54 -6.37
CA LEU A 243 10.96 -14.33 -5.06
C LEU A 243 11.99 -13.17 -5.11
N ILE A 244 12.91 -13.19 -6.08
CA ILE A 244 14.01 -12.22 -6.17
C ILE A 244 13.52 -10.80 -6.38
N ARG A 245 12.50 -10.57 -7.22
CA ARG A 245 11.94 -9.23 -7.47
C ARG A 245 11.39 -8.52 -6.24
N ASN A 246 11.20 -9.25 -5.13
CA ASN A 246 10.75 -8.64 -3.88
C ASN A 246 11.85 -7.90 -3.12
N PHE A 247 13.13 -8.10 -3.46
CA PHE A 247 14.26 -7.49 -2.77
C PHE A 247 14.66 -6.10 -3.31
N PRO A 248 14.63 -5.83 -4.62
CA PRO A 248 14.83 -4.49 -5.14
C PRO A 248 13.85 -3.45 -4.58
N THR A 249 14.20 -2.17 -4.77
CA THR A 249 13.29 -1.06 -4.51
C THR A 249 12.11 -1.13 -5.48
N PHE A 250 10.90 -0.85 -4.99
CA PHE A 250 9.69 -0.82 -5.83
C PHE A 250 9.14 0.59 -5.82
N TRP A 251 9.30 1.29 -6.94
CA TRP A 251 8.99 2.72 -7.05
C TRP A 251 7.52 2.92 -7.43
N ASN A 252 6.82 3.76 -6.68
CA ASN A 252 5.41 4.15 -6.92
C ASN A 252 4.44 2.97 -7.15
N ASN A 253 4.80 1.78 -6.67
CA ASN A 253 4.12 0.53 -6.95
C ASN A 253 3.92 0.20 -8.45
N SER A 254 4.80 0.72 -9.32
CA SER A 254 4.69 0.57 -10.77
C SER A 254 5.85 -0.19 -11.38
N TYR A 255 7.09 0.03 -10.92
CA TYR A 255 8.26 -0.62 -11.49
C TYR A 255 9.31 -1.02 -10.45
N PHE A 256 10.06 -2.07 -10.76
CA PHE A 256 11.17 -2.54 -9.93
C PHE A 256 12.45 -1.79 -10.28
N GLY A 257 13.21 -1.40 -9.28
CA GLY A 257 14.57 -0.91 -9.47
C GLY A 257 15.57 -2.06 -9.62
N ALA A 258 16.85 -1.71 -9.67
CA ALA A 258 17.93 -2.68 -9.66
C ALA A 258 18.01 -3.40 -8.30
N LEU A 259 18.41 -4.68 -8.33
CA LEU A 259 18.91 -5.38 -7.17
C LEU A 259 20.30 -4.84 -6.85
N GLU A 260 20.35 -3.75 -6.12
CA GLU A 260 21.59 -3.16 -5.62
C GLU A 260 22.26 -4.06 -4.56
N GLN A 261 23.54 -3.79 -4.29
CA GLN A 261 24.32 -4.56 -3.31
C GLN A 261 23.64 -4.59 -1.94
N GLU A 262 23.12 -3.46 -1.45
CA GLU A 262 22.45 -3.40 -0.14
C GLU A 262 21.20 -4.30 -0.09
N ASN A 263 20.44 -4.36 -1.18
CA ASN A 263 19.28 -5.23 -1.32
C ASN A 263 19.69 -6.71 -1.35
N TYR A 264 20.80 -7.03 -2.02
CA TYR A 264 21.38 -8.39 -2.01
C TYR A 264 21.89 -8.78 -0.61
N GLU A 265 22.56 -7.88 0.11
CA GLU A 265 23.00 -8.13 1.49
C GLU A 265 21.82 -8.35 2.44
N TYR A 266 20.71 -7.62 2.23
CA TYR A 266 19.48 -7.88 2.98
C TYR A 266 18.85 -9.22 2.61
N MET A 267 18.84 -9.58 1.33
CA MET A 267 18.36 -10.88 0.85
C MET A 267 19.10 -12.04 1.53
N LYS A 268 20.44 -11.97 1.62
CA LYS A 268 21.27 -12.96 2.33
C LYS A 268 20.89 -13.19 3.79
N LYS A 269 20.40 -12.14 4.47
CA LYS A 269 19.98 -12.26 5.88
C LYS A 269 18.66 -13.02 6.03
N LEU A 270 17.83 -13.02 5.00
CA LEU A 270 16.49 -13.61 5.05
C LEU A 270 16.44 -15.00 4.44
N ILE A 271 16.98 -15.17 3.23
CA ILE A 271 16.89 -16.41 2.47
C ILE A 271 18.27 -17.01 2.19
N ASP A 272 18.31 -18.32 2.00
CA ASP A 272 19.52 -19.05 1.64
C ASP A 272 19.85 -18.82 0.15
N VAL A 273 20.78 -17.89 -0.10
CA VAL A 273 21.21 -17.56 -1.47
C VAL A 273 21.99 -18.68 -2.15
N ASP A 274 22.66 -19.58 -1.39
CA ASP A 274 23.34 -20.74 -1.95
C ASP A 274 22.32 -21.74 -2.50
N PHE A 275 21.24 -21.98 -1.76
CA PHE A 275 20.10 -22.76 -2.22
C PHE A 275 19.47 -22.17 -3.49
N ILE A 276 19.20 -20.85 -3.51
CA ILE A 276 18.62 -20.19 -4.68
C ILE A 276 19.53 -20.31 -5.90
N TYR A 277 20.83 -20.03 -5.75
CA TYR A 277 21.79 -20.17 -6.85
C TYR A 277 21.85 -21.61 -7.40
N LYS A 278 21.83 -22.61 -6.51
CA LYS A 278 21.74 -24.02 -6.90
C LYS A 278 20.46 -24.33 -7.67
N LYS A 279 19.31 -23.77 -7.26
CA LYS A 279 18.05 -23.97 -8.00
C LYS A 279 18.05 -23.30 -9.37
N ILE A 280 18.71 -22.16 -9.52
CA ILE A 280 18.92 -21.55 -10.83
C ILE A 280 19.77 -22.47 -11.71
N SER A 281 20.84 -23.07 -11.18
CA SER A 281 21.68 -24.00 -11.97
C SER A 281 20.93 -25.26 -12.41
N GLU A 282 19.99 -25.74 -11.59
CA GLU A 282 19.12 -26.88 -11.91
C GLU A 282 18.10 -26.54 -13.01
N PHE A 283 17.45 -25.37 -12.95
CA PHE A 283 16.37 -25.00 -13.87
C PHE A 283 16.84 -24.30 -15.14
N ASN A 284 17.92 -23.51 -15.08
CA ASN A 284 18.43 -22.72 -16.19
C ASN A 284 19.97 -22.57 -16.12
N PRO A 285 20.72 -23.63 -16.42
CA PRO A 285 22.19 -23.61 -16.36
C PRO A 285 22.84 -22.66 -17.38
N GLU A 286 22.19 -22.38 -18.51
CA GLU A 286 22.74 -21.50 -19.54
C GLU A 286 22.75 -20.03 -19.10
N LEU A 287 21.73 -19.59 -18.34
CA LEU A 287 21.70 -18.25 -17.75
C LEU A 287 22.89 -17.99 -16.82
N LEU A 288 23.35 -19.02 -16.09
CA LEU A 288 24.55 -18.87 -15.26
C LEU A 288 25.81 -18.65 -16.08
N LYS A 289 25.86 -19.11 -17.33
CA LYS A 289 27.03 -18.90 -18.19
C LYS A 289 27.00 -17.52 -18.86
N SER A 290 25.81 -16.99 -19.16
CA SER A 290 25.66 -15.70 -19.82
C SER A 290 26.00 -14.51 -18.92
N VAL A 291 25.77 -14.62 -17.61
CA VAL A 291 26.10 -13.56 -16.65
C VAL A 291 27.57 -13.67 -16.23
N ASP A 292 28.46 -12.91 -16.86
CA ASP A 292 29.86 -12.81 -16.46
C ASP A 292 30.09 -11.60 -15.53
N PHE A 293 30.57 -11.84 -14.31
CA PHE A 293 30.79 -10.78 -13.33
C PHE A 293 31.91 -9.81 -13.72
N GLY A 294 32.81 -10.21 -14.63
CA GLY A 294 33.87 -9.33 -15.14
C GLY A 294 33.38 -8.31 -16.16
N THR A 295 32.23 -8.56 -16.80
CA THR A 295 31.73 -7.77 -17.94
C THR A 295 30.26 -7.35 -17.83
N TYR A 296 29.55 -7.78 -16.78
CA TYR A 296 28.15 -7.44 -16.59
C TYR A 296 27.96 -5.94 -16.35
N GLU A 297 27.19 -5.31 -17.23
CA GLU A 297 26.81 -3.90 -17.12
C GLU A 297 25.38 -3.80 -16.58
N PHE A 298 25.21 -2.97 -15.54
CA PHE A 298 23.87 -2.63 -15.07
C PHE A 298 23.19 -1.72 -16.08
N SER A 299 21.91 -1.98 -16.36
CA SER A 299 21.07 -1.08 -17.14
C SER A 299 21.16 0.34 -16.56
N SER A 300 21.32 1.33 -17.43
CA SER A 300 21.33 2.75 -17.05
C SER A 300 19.90 3.31 -16.85
N VAL A 301 18.88 2.47 -17.02
CA VAL A 301 17.47 2.85 -16.85
C VAL A 301 17.07 2.60 -15.39
N ASP A 302 16.27 3.52 -14.81
CA ASP A 302 15.82 3.42 -13.41
C ASP A 302 14.87 2.23 -13.16
N GLU A 303 14.34 1.62 -14.22
CA GLU A 303 13.44 0.47 -14.22
C GLU A 303 14.18 -0.80 -14.66
N CYS A 304 14.02 -1.86 -13.88
CA CYS A 304 14.51 -3.20 -14.15
C CYS A 304 13.34 -4.17 -14.26
N THR A 305 13.48 -5.11 -15.18
CA THR A 305 12.63 -6.28 -15.34
C THR A 305 12.95 -7.34 -14.29
N ILE A 306 12.01 -8.29 -14.13
CA ILE A 306 12.20 -9.43 -13.23
C ILE A 306 13.37 -10.31 -13.71
N GLU A 307 13.56 -10.41 -15.02
CA GLU A 307 14.70 -11.05 -15.67
C GLU A 307 16.03 -10.38 -15.29
N GLU A 308 16.12 -9.06 -15.42
CA GLU A 308 17.32 -8.31 -15.05
C GLU A 308 17.61 -8.45 -13.54
N ASN A 309 16.60 -8.48 -12.68
CA ASN A 309 16.81 -8.73 -11.26
C ASN A 309 17.41 -10.13 -10.96
N LEU A 310 17.04 -11.14 -11.74
CA LEU A 310 17.63 -12.48 -11.63
C LEU A 310 19.10 -12.49 -12.08
N GLU A 311 19.43 -11.79 -13.17
CA GLU A 311 20.80 -11.65 -13.64
C GLU A 311 21.68 -10.88 -12.64
N GLN A 312 21.14 -9.79 -12.08
CA GLN A 312 21.78 -9.02 -11.02
C GLN A 312 22.03 -9.88 -9.77
N PHE A 313 21.12 -10.77 -9.39
CA PHE A 313 21.34 -11.75 -8.32
C PHE A 313 22.53 -12.66 -8.62
N ILE A 314 22.60 -13.22 -9.84
CA ILE A 314 23.71 -14.09 -10.26
C ILE A 314 25.04 -13.33 -10.22
N TYR A 315 25.04 -12.08 -10.69
CA TYR A 315 26.21 -11.18 -10.63
C TYR A 315 26.71 -11.02 -9.20
N TRP A 316 25.84 -10.60 -8.27
CA TRP A 316 26.22 -10.36 -6.87
C TRP A 316 26.69 -11.63 -6.17
N TYR A 317 26.02 -12.75 -6.42
CA TYR A 317 26.43 -14.05 -5.87
C TYR A 317 27.84 -14.44 -6.30
N LYS A 318 28.15 -14.36 -7.60
CA LYS A 318 29.50 -14.67 -8.12
C LYS A 318 30.56 -13.75 -7.54
N LYS A 319 30.27 -12.45 -7.47
CA LYS A 319 31.16 -11.43 -6.90
C LYS A 319 31.48 -11.69 -5.42
N ASP A 320 30.47 -12.07 -4.63
CA ASP A 320 30.61 -12.40 -3.21
C ASP A 320 31.50 -13.63 -2.99
N LYS A 321 31.29 -14.70 -3.77
CA LYS A 321 32.11 -15.92 -3.70
C LYS A 321 33.56 -15.69 -4.14
N ASP A 322 33.81 -14.85 -5.14
CA ASP A 322 35.17 -14.50 -5.56
C ASP A 322 35.90 -13.69 -4.48
N SER A 323 35.20 -12.72 -3.87
CA SER A 323 35.72 -11.90 -2.77
C SER A 323 36.10 -12.76 -1.55
N MET A 324 35.27 -13.77 -1.21
CA MET A 324 35.59 -14.74 -0.15
C MET A 324 36.80 -15.63 -0.48
N LYS A 325 36.92 -16.13 -1.72
CA LYS A 325 38.08 -16.93 -2.15
C LYS A 325 39.37 -16.15 -2.05
N TYR A 326 39.34 -14.87 -2.46
CA TYR A 326 40.49 -13.98 -2.35
C TYR A 326 40.92 -13.77 -0.89
N PHE A 327 39.96 -13.54 0.01
CA PHE A 327 40.24 -13.37 1.44
C PHE A 327 40.84 -14.63 2.08
N LEU A 328 40.32 -15.82 1.75
CA LEU A 328 40.83 -17.10 2.25
C LEU A 328 42.21 -17.46 1.67
N SER A 329 42.56 -16.98 0.47
CA SER A 329 43.88 -17.21 -0.14
C SER A 329 45.01 -16.35 0.44
N LYS A 330 44.68 -15.38 1.31
CA LYS A 330 45.61 -14.45 1.96
C LYS A 330 45.85 -14.72 3.44
N GLN A 331 45.13 -15.68 4.04
CA GLN A 331 45.39 -16.22 5.37
C GLN A 331 46.25 -17.48 5.23
#